data_AF-A0A951ALK5-F1
#
_entry.id   AF-A0A951ALK5-F1
#
_cell.length_a   1.000
_cell.length_b   1.000
_cell.length_c   1.000
_cell.angle_alpha   90.00
_cell.angle_beta   90.00
_cell.angle_gamma   90.00
#
_symmetry.space_group_name_H-M   'P 1'
#
loop_
_entity.id
_entity.type
_entity.pdbx_description
1 polymer ?
#
loop_
_entity_poly.entity_id
_entity_poly.type
_entity_poly.pdbx_seq_one_letter_code
_entity_poly.pdbx_strand_id
1 'polypeptide(L)'
;MSRSENIDNRNFAIDTCCPTPNEIRLAEVRARNYWTKNGARFGSNPIYLAVVASKIFPSEVQLLWPKLINSQTTASYFSQRRGFSNLQLKGIMIFDTRVGRLVGSCGYISVDTPPLGRVARFDDYFARYIGFGNWN
;
A
#
# COMPACT_ATOMS: atom_id res chain seq x y z
N MET A 1 -3.70 24.84 -13.27
CA MET A 1 -2.26 24.74 -12.89
C MET A 1 -2.11 23.59 -11.92
N SER A 2 -1.48 22.49 -12.34
CA SER A 2 -1.29 21.30 -11.50
C SER A 2 -0.28 21.62 -10.40
N ARG A 3 -0.71 21.53 -9.13
CA ARG A 3 0.20 21.51 -7.99
C ARG A 3 1.06 20.26 -8.18
N SER A 4 2.36 20.43 -8.43
CA SER A 4 3.28 19.29 -8.55
C SER A 4 3.03 18.35 -7.39
N GLU A 5 2.52 17.16 -7.70
CA GLU A 5 2.19 16.16 -6.69
C GLU A 5 3.50 15.74 -6.04
N ASN A 6 3.65 16.04 -4.74
CA ASN A 6 4.83 15.63 -4.01
C ASN A 6 4.78 14.09 -3.84
N ILE A 7 5.63 13.41 -4.61
CA ILE A 7 5.80 11.94 -4.59
C ILE A 7 6.81 11.59 -3.51
N ASP A 8 6.42 10.67 -2.62
CA ASP A 8 7.35 10.11 -1.64
C ASP A 8 8.18 8.99 -2.27
N ASN A 9 9.48 9.23 -2.43
CA ASN A 9 10.41 8.28 -3.06
C ASN A 9 10.91 7.18 -2.13
N ARG A 10 10.62 7.26 -0.82
CA ARG A 10 11.00 6.21 0.12
C ARG A 10 10.22 4.94 -0.19
N ASN A 11 10.88 3.80 -0.11
CA ASN A 11 10.20 2.52 -0.33
C ASN A 11 9.37 2.15 0.90
N PHE A 12 8.05 2.10 0.74
CA PHE A 12 7.11 1.69 1.78
C PHE A 12 6.95 0.16 1.88
N ALA A 13 7.50 -0.61 0.94
CA ALA A 13 7.54 -2.06 1.02
C ALA A 13 8.70 -2.50 1.91
N ILE A 14 8.41 -3.37 2.88
CA ILE A 14 9.43 -4.04 3.71
C ILE A 14 9.60 -5.51 3.33
N ASP A 15 8.63 -6.05 2.60
CA ASP A 15 8.57 -7.44 2.15
C ASP A 15 7.44 -7.60 1.12
N THR A 16 7.22 -8.83 0.67
CA THR A 16 6.08 -9.24 -0.14
C THR A 16 5.08 -10.07 0.66
N CYS A 17 3.82 -10.08 0.22
CA CYS A 17 2.79 -10.98 0.75
C CYS A 17 1.92 -11.50 -0.40
N CYS A 18 1.31 -12.67 -0.23
CA CYS A 18 0.34 -13.20 -1.18
C CYS A 18 -1.01 -13.39 -0.45
N PRO A 19 -1.89 -12.37 -0.46
CA PRO A 19 -3.20 -12.45 0.20
C PRO A 19 -4.05 -13.59 -0.36
N THR A 20 -5.06 -14.00 0.40
CA THR A 20 -5.99 -15.03 -0.04
C THR A 20 -6.81 -14.58 -1.25
N PRO A 21 -7.36 -15.50 -2.07
CA PRO A 21 -8.21 -15.13 -3.21
C PRO A 21 -9.39 -14.21 -2.85
N ASN A 22 -9.96 -14.38 -1.65
CA ASN A 22 -11.05 -13.53 -1.17
C ASN A 22 -10.59 -12.10 -0.87
N GLU A 23 -9.41 -11.93 -0.26
CA GLU A 23 -8.82 -10.62 0.02
C GLU A 23 -8.43 -9.91 -1.27
N ILE A 24 -7.83 -10.63 -2.22
CA ILE A 24 -7.51 -10.14 -3.57
C ILE A 24 -8.78 -9.61 -4.25
N ARG A 25 -9.85 -10.42 -4.30
CA ARG A 25 -11.13 -10.04 -4.90
C ARG A 25 -11.72 -8.78 -4.25
N LEU A 26 -11.67 -8.71 -2.92
CA LEU A 26 -12.19 -7.57 -2.17
C LEU A 26 -11.36 -6.29 -2.41
N ALA A 27 -10.04 -6.42 -2.46
CA ALA A 27 -9.14 -5.32 -2.78
C ALA A 27 -9.36 -4.78 -4.20
N GLU A 28 -9.55 -5.66 -5.19
CA GLU A 28 -9.86 -5.25 -6.56
C GLU A 28 -11.19 -4.49 -6.64
N VAL A 29 -12.24 -4.98 -5.97
CA VAL A 29 -13.53 -4.28 -5.91
C VAL A 29 -13.40 -2.90 -5.27
N ARG A 30 -12.66 -2.79 -4.15
CA ARG A 30 -12.41 -1.51 -3.47
C ARG A 30 -11.67 -0.53 -4.38
N ALA A 31 -10.60 -0.98 -5.03
CA ALA A 31 -9.80 -0.14 -5.93
C ALA A 31 -10.62 0.32 -7.14
N ARG A 32 -11.40 -0.57 -7.75
CA ARG A 32 -12.29 -0.23 -8.86
C ARG A 32 -13.34 0.80 -8.45
N ASN A 33 -14.04 0.57 -7.33
CA ASN A 33 -15.06 1.50 -6.83
C ASN A 33 -14.48 2.87 -6.51
N TYR A 34 -13.29 2.90 -5.90
CA TYR A 34 -12.57 4.13 -5.61
C TYR A 34 -12.21 4.87 -6.91
N TRP A 35 -11.66 4.17 -7.91
CA TRP A 35 -11.25 4.77 -9.18
C TRP A 35 -12.44 5.31 -9.97
N THR A 36 -13.57 4.59 -10.02
CA THR A 36 -14.80 5.09 -10.67
C THR A 36 -15.28 6.40 -10.05
N LYS A 37 -15.18 6.55 -8.72
CA LYS A 37 -15.64 7.76 -8.01
C LYS A 37 -14.67 8.94 -8.11
N ASN A 38 -13.37 8.66 -8.14
CA ASN A 38 -12.34 9.68 -7.92
C ASN A 38 -11.38 9.87 -9.11
N GLY A 39 -11.36 8.96 -10.09
CA GLY A 39 -10.35 8.92 -11.15
C GLY A 39 -10.29 10.20 -11.98
N ALA A 40 -11.45 10.79 -12.28
CA ALA A 40 -11.53 12.08 -13.00
C ALA A 40 -10.76 13.22 -12.31
N ARG A 41 -10.58 13.15 -10.98
CA ARG A 41 -9.92 14.17 -10.16
C ARG A 41 -8.39 14.08 -10.25
N PHE A 42 -7.85 12.91 -10.55
CA PHE A 42 -6.40 12.65 -10.47
C PHE A 42 -5.70 12.74 -11.82
N GLY A 43 -6.44 12.90 -12.92
CA GLY A 43 -5.86 12.93 -14.26
C GLY A 43 -5.22 11.59 -14.63
N SER A 44 -4.20 11.63 -15.48
CA SER A 44 -3.58 10.43 -16.06
C SER A 44 -2.48 9.80 -15.22
N ASN A 45 -2.07 10.39 -14.08
CA ASN A 45 -0.97 9.89 -13.27
C ASN A 45 -1.23 10.01 -11.74
N PRO A 46 -0.77 9.02 -10.94
CA PRO A 46 -0.18 7.76 -11.37
C PRO A 46 -1.26 6.78 -11.87
N ILE A 47 -0.84 5.88 -12.75
CA ILE A 47 -1.65 4.79 -13.32
C ILE A 47 -1.87 3.62 -12.35
N TYR A 48 -1.28 3.70 -11.15
CA TYR A 48 -1.35 2.66 -10.13
C TYR A 48 -2.00 3.17 -8.84
N LEU A 49 -2.83 2.33 -8.23
CA LEU A 49 -3.36 2.52 -6.89
C LEU A 49 -2.76 1.46 -5.95
N ALA A 50 -2.40 1.87 -4.74
CA ALA A 50 -1.99 0.99 -3.66
C ALA A 50 -3.16 0.81 -2.70
N VAL A 51 -3.72 -0.40 -2.66
CA VAL A 51 -4.93 -0.75 -1.89
C VAL A 51 -4.58 -1.77 -0.80
N VAL A 52 -5.11 -1.58 0.40
CA VAL A 52 -4.95 -2.54 1.50
C VAL A 52 -5.87 -3.73 1.24
N ALA A 53 -5.25 -4.90 1.09
CA ALA A 53 -5.94 -6.17 0.90
C ALA A 53 -6.12 -6.94 2.21
N SER A 54 -5.09 -6.97 3.05
CA SER A 54 -5.05 -7.80 4.25
C SER A 54 -4.37 -7.09 5.42
N LYS A 55 -4.61 -7.61 6.62
CA LYS A 55 -3.77 -7.37 7.80
C LYS A 55 -2.84 -8.56 7.96
N ILE A 56 -1.55 -8.31 8.15
CA ILE A 56 -0.55 -9.36 8.32
C ILE A 56 -0.12 -9.38 9.79
N PHE A 57 -0.02 -10.58 10.36
CA PHE A 57 0.52 -10.78 11.69
C PHE A 57 2.05 -10.79 11.64
N PRO A 58 2.75 -10.19 12.61
CA PRO A 58 4.21 -10.24 12.68
C PRO A 58 4.79 -11.65 12.61
N SER A 59 4.08 -12.65 13.15
CA SER A 59 4.47 -14.06 13.10
C SER A 59 4.46 -14.68 11.70
N GLU A 60 3.75 -14.08 10.74
CA GLU A 60 3.70 -14.52 9.35
C GLU A 60 4.90 -14.03 8.53
N VAL A 61 5.69 -13.09 9.07
CA VAL A 61 6.82 -12.48 8.36
C VAL A 61 8.14 -13.05 8.87
N GLN A 62 8.76 -13.90 8.05
CA GLN A 62 10.08 -14.43 8.35
C GLN A 62 11.12 -13.31 8.38
N LEU A 63 12.04 -13.35 9.36
CA LEU A 63 13.11 -12.36 9.53
C LEU A 63 12.58 -10.91 9.60
N LEU A 64 11.44 -10.71 10.26
CA LEU A 64 10.80 -9.40 10.37
C LEU A 64 11.73 -8.32 10.96
N TRP A 65 12.46 -8.64 12.03
CA TRP A 65 13.32 -7.65 12.69
C TRP A 65 14.38 -7.03 11.75
N PRO A 66 15.20 -7.82 11.02
CA PRO A 66 16.06 -7.30 9.96
C PRO A 66 15.35 -6.42 8.92
N LYS A 67 14.13 -6.79 8.52
CA LYS A 67 13.34 -6.02 7.53
C LYS A 67 12.92 -4.66 8.09
N LEU A 68 12.59 -4.58 9.38
CA LEU A 68 12.21 -3.33 10.02
C LEU A 68 13.36 -2.35 10.16
N ILE A 69 14.53 -2.80 10.61
CA ILE A 69 15.70 -1.93 10.84
C ILE A 69 16.29 -1.39 9.54
N ASN A 70 16.13 -2.12 8.43
CA ASN A 70 16.62 -1.73 7.10
C ASN A 70 15.59 -0.94 6.29
N SER A 71 14.36 -0.76 6.81
CA SER A 71 13.31 -0.02 6.11
C SER A 71 13.49 1.49 6.23
N GLN A 72 13.11 2.21 5.16
CA GLN A 72 13.12 3.67 5.10
C GLN A 72 11.87 4.30 5.75
N THR A 73 10.86 3.49 6.09
CA THR A 73 9.51 3.92 6.48
C THR A 73 8.98 3.15 7.69
N THR A 74 9.84 2.83 8.66
CA THR A 74 9.47 2.17 9.92
C THR A 74 9.72 3.04 11.14
N ALA A 75 9.98 4.34 10.93
CA ALA A 75 10.28 5.28 11.99
C ALA A 75 9.15 5.37 13.03
N SER A 76 7.87 5.21 12.63
CA SER A 76 6.76 5.26 13.58
C SER A 76 6.73 4.05 14.52
N TYR A 77 7.23 2.89 14.09
CA TYR A 77 7.36 1.71 14.94
C TYR A 77 8.42 1.93 16.03
N PHE A 78 9.59 2.44 15.66
CA PHE A 78 10.69 2.66 16.62
C PHE A 78 10.39 3.79 17.61
N SER A 79 9.59 4.79 17.23
CA SER A 79 9.22 5.90 18.13
C SER A 79 8.23 5.49 19.23
N GLN A 80 7.46 4.42 19.02
CA GLN A 80 6.41 4.01 19.97
C GLN A 80 6.93 3.16 21.14
N ARG A 81 8.19 2.70 21.14
CA ARG A 81 8.77 1.78 22.15
C ARG A 81 7.89 0.55 22.45
N ARG A 82 7.08 0.10 21.48
CA ARG A 82 6.18 -1.04 21.62
C ARG A 82 6.86 -2.30 21.08
N GLY A 83 6.66 -3.43 21.77
CA GLY A 83 7.01 -4.74 21.22
C GLY A 83 6.18 -5.09 19.99
N PHE A 84 6.54 -6.19 19.31
CA PHE A 84 5.85 -6.67 18.11
C PHE A 84 4.34 -6.90 18.28
N SER A 85 3.85 -7.08 19.51
CA SER A 85 2.43 -7.29 19.82
C SER A 85 1.49 -6.18 19.34
N ASN A 86 2.00 -4.97 19.10
CA ASN A 86 1.21 -3.84 18.59
C ASN A 86 1.55 -3.46 17.15
N LEU A 87 2.43 -4.20 16.48
CA LEU A 87 2.85 -3.91 15.12
C LEU A 87 1.73 -4.28 14.15
N GLN A 88 1.22 -3.28 13.44
CA GLN A 88 0.20 -3.47 12.42
C GLN A 88 0.85 -3.51 11.04
N LEU A 89 1.01 -4.70 10.49
CA LEU A 89 1.47 -4.89 9.12
C LEU A 89 0.26 -4.92 8.18
N LYS A 90 0.38 -4.25 7.04
CA LYS A 90 -0.65 -4.18 6.01
C LYS A 90 -0.15 -4.84 4.75
N GLY A 91 -0.96 -5.73 4.18
CA GLY A 91 -0.76 -6.25 2.83
C GLY A 91 -1.34 -5.28 1.80
N ILE A 92 -0.50 -4.77 0.92
CA ILE A 92 -0.80 -3.74 -0.09
C ILE A 92 -0.74 -4.38 -1.46
N MET A 93 -1.85 -4.35 -2.19
CA MET A 93 -1.92 -4.78 -3.58
C MET A 93 -1.83 -3.57 -4.51
N ILE A 94 -1.23 -3.76 -5.68
CA ILE A 94 -1.14 -2.74 -6.72
C ILE A 94 -2.22 -2.99 -7.76
N PHE A 95 -3.06 -1.97 -8.00
CA PHE A 95 -4.11 -1.96 -9.01
C PHE A 95 -3.71 -1.06 -10.17
N ASP A 96 -3.75 -1.60 -11.40
CA ASP A 96 -3.53 -0.84 -12.63
C ASP A 96 -4.85 -0.25 -13.13
N THR A 97 -4.93 1.07 -13.14
CA THR A 97 -6.15 1.80 -13.51
C THR A 97 -6.44 1.76 -15.02
N ARG A 98 -5.46 1.41 -15.85
CA ARG A 98 -5.62 1.33 -17.31
C ARG A 98 -6.37 0.08 -17.72
N VAL A 99 -6.07 -1.05 -17.06
CA VAL A 99 -6.71 -2.35 -17.32
C VAL A 99 -7.81 -2.70 -16.31
N GLY A 100 -7.89 -1.96 -15.20
CA GLY A 100 -8.93 -2.14 -14.18
C GLY A 100 -8.78 -3.42 -13.36
N ARG A 101 -7.54 -3.86 -13.14
CA ARG A 101 -7.17 -5.13 -12.47
C ARG A 101 -5.98 -4.95 -11.53
N LEU A 102 -5.84 -5.85 -10.57
CA LEU A 102 -4.59 -5.98 -9.80
C LEU A 102 -3.44 -6.46 -10.71
N VAL A 103 -2.23 -5.97 -10.46
CA VAL A 103 -1.04 -6.28 -11.27
C VAL A 103 -0.57 -7.72 -11.09
N GLY A 104 -0.88 -8.34 -9.96
CA GLY A 104 -0.54 -9.74 -9.67
C GLY A 104 -1.33 -10.30 -8.50
N SER A 105 -1.04 -11.55 -8.13
CA SER A 105 -1.62 -12.23 -6.97
C SER A 105 -0.89 -11.96 -5.66
N CYS A 106 0.32 -11.43 -5.73
CA CYS A 106 1.09 -10.98 -4.58
C CYS A 106 1.23 -9.45 -4.58
N GLY A 107 1.54 -8.92 -3.42
CA GLY A 107 1.72 -7.49 -3.15
C GLY A 107 2.81 -7.28 -2.11
N TYR A 108 2.73 -6.18 -1.39
CA TYR A 108 3.78 -5.70 -0.50
C TYR A 108 3.32 -5.61 0.94
N ILE A 109 4.22 -5.90 1.87
CA ILE A 109 4.01 -5.63 3.29
C ILE A 109 4.50 -4.23 3.61
N SER A 110 3.66 -3.45 4.28
CA SER A 110 4.01 -2.12 4.79
C SER A 110 3.70 -2.01 6.28
N VAL A 111 4.55 -1.27 7.00
CA VAL A 111 4.38 -0.92 8.42
C VAL A 111 3.75 0.46 8.50
N ASP A 112 4.51 1.49 8.15
CA ASP A 112 3.96 2.80 7.91
C ASP A 112 3.34 2.82 6.50
N THR A 113 2.35 3.69 6.31
CA THR A 113 1.75 3.91 5.00
C THR A 113 1.77 5.40 4.70
N PRO A 114 1.83 5.79 3.41
CA PRO A 114 1.65 7.18 3.03
C PRO A 114 0.30 7.71 3.51
N PRO A 115 0.12 9.04 3.64
CA PRO A 115 -1.21 9.61 3.83
C PRO A 115 -2.15 9.22 2.68
N LEU A 116 -3.45 9.08 2.96
CA LEU A 116 -4.44 8.77 1.93
C LEU A 116 -4.39 9.77 0.77
N GLY A 117 -4.48 9.26 -0.45
CA GLY A 117 -4.42 10.03 -1.67
C GLY A 117 -3.00 10.45 -2.09
N ARG A 118 -1.97 10.22 -1.28
CA ARG A 118 -0.58 10.51 -1.68
C ARG A 118 0.00 9.42 -2.57
N VAL A 119 0.92 9.83 -3.43
CA VAL A 119 1.68 8.92 -4.28
C VAL A 119 2.99 8.59 -3.61
N ALA A 120 3.29 7.31 -3.51
CA ALA A 120 4.53 6.83 -2.93
C ALA A 120 5.02 5.58 -3.63
N ARG A 121 6.29 5.25 -3.38
CA ARG A 121 6.93 4.05 -3.89
C ARG A 121 6.61 2.81 -3.05
N PHE A 122 6.11 1.78 -3.70
CA PHE A 122 5.99 0.41 -3.21
C PHE A 122 6.81 -0.47 -4.14
N ASP A 123 8.06 -0.70 -3.76
CA ASP A 123 9.06 -1.39 -4.57
C ASP A 123 9.17 -0.76 -5.98
N ASP A 124 8.80 -1.46 -7.05
CA ASP A 124 8.87 -0.95 -8.42
C ASP A 124 7.70 -0.05 -8.82
N TYR A 125 6.69 0.11 -7.96
CA TYR A 125 5.47 0.84 -8.28
C TYR A 125 5.39 2.20 -7.58
N PHE A 126 5.20 3.26 -8.35
CA PHE A 126 4.71 4.54 -7.84
C PHE A 126 3.18 4.55 -7.88
N ALA A 127 2.56 4.42 -6.71
CA ALA A 127 1.13 4.20 -6.61
C ALA A 127 0.47 5.20 -5.64
N ARG A 128 -0.73 5.65 -6.01
CA ARG A 128 -1.58 6.46 -5.13
C ARG A 128 -2.14 5.57 -4.04
N TYR A 129 -1.79 5.85 -2.79
CA TYR A 129 -2.26 5.06 -1.65
C TYR A 129 -3.70 5.41 -1.31
N ILE A 130 -4.59 4.41 -1.33
CA ILE A 130 -6.04 4.58 -1.11
C ILE A 130 -6.54 3.89 0.15
N GLY A 131 -5.66 3.25 0.92
CA GLY A 131 -6.06 2.45 2.08
C GLY A 131 -7.04 1.35 1.68
N PHE A 132 -8.17 1.25 2.39
CA PHE A 132 -9.26 0.31 2.04
C PHE A 132 -10.20 0.82 0.94
N GLY A 133 -9.89 1.93 0.26
CA GLY A 133 -10.73 2.53 -0.78
C GLY A 133 -11.92 3.34 -0.24
N ASN A 134 -11.97 3.61 1.06
CA ASN A 134 -13.07 4.32 1.74
C ASN A 134 -12.85 5.84 1.82
N TRP A 135 -12.20 6.44 0.83
CA TRP A 135 -12.06 7.90 0.81
C TRP A 135 -13.41 8.49 0.35
N ASN A 136 -14.10 9.15 1.29
CA ASN A 136 -15.26 10.01 1.02
C ASN A 136 -14.79 11.40 0.57
#